data_AF-A0A833QAM0-F1
#
_entry.id   AF-A0A833QAM0-F1
#
_cell.length_a   1.000
_cell.length_b   1.000
_cell.length_c   1.000
_cell.angle_alpha   90.00
_cell.angle_beta   90.00
_cell.angle_gamma   90.00
#
_symmetry.space_group_name_H-M   'P 1'
#
loop_
_entity.id
_entity.type
_entity.pdbx_description
1 polymer ?
#
loop_
_entity_poly.entity_id
_entity_poly.type
_entity_poly.pdbx_seq_one_letter_code
_entity_poly.pdbx_strand_id
1 'polypeptide(L)'
;MTLLGQWKAEIETHVKPGTVTLYTHYGQSRAKDATFLAQGDIVLTTYGVLASEFSAEDAAENGGLYSVHWFRVVLDEAHVIKSTKSQMSLAASALSADRRWCLSGTPIQNKLEDIYSLLRFLRIEPWRNWGLWNKLIQKPYEEGDERGLQLVQSILKPIMLRRTKSSTDKAGRPILDLPPANTEVVYCELSEAEKDFYEALFRRSKVKFDQFVEQGKVLHNYASILELLLRLRQCCDHPFLVMSRGDTQEYSDLNKLTKRLLKAEEGVSKAYIKEAVEELEKGEGGECPICLEALEDAVLTPCAHRMCRECLFSSWRSGSSSVSAGLCPICRNTISKQDLITAPTSSRFRIDVESNWVESSKVSFLLRELELLRDSKSQSTDRWGQEHCV
;
A
#
# COMPACT_ATOMS: atom_id res chain seq x y z
N MET A 1 -10.28 -0.56 1.41
CA MET A 1 -10.88 -0.07 0.14
C MET A 1 -9.73 0.34 -0.77
N THR A 2 -9.53 -0.35 -1.89
CA THR A 2 -8.42 -0.06 -2.82
C THR A 2 -8.74 1.18 -3.68
N LEU A 3 -7.72 1.94 -4.10
CA LEU A 3 -7.87 3.10 -5.01
C LEU A 3 -8.68 2.77 -6.26
N LEU A 4 -8.58 1.54 -6.77
CA LEU A 4 -9.33 1.08 -7.92
C LEU A 4 -10.85 1.03 -7.67
N GLY A 5 -11.26 0.60 -6.47
CA GLY A 5 -12.66 0.64 -6.05
C GLY A 5 -13.18 2.06 -5.87
N GLN A 6 -12.35 2.97 -5.37
CA GLN A 6 -12.67 4.40 -5.27
C GLN A 6 -12.87 5.02 -6.64
N TRP A 7 -11.95 4.82 -7.59
CA TRP A 7 -12.09 5.32 -8.97
C TRP A 7 -13.38 4.83 -9.64
N LYS A 8 -13.73 3.56 -9.46
CA LYS A 8 -15.00 3.02 -9.93
C LYS A 8 -16.20 3.77 -9.33
N ALA A 9 -16.23 3.92 -8.01
CA ALA A 9 -17.32 4.61 -7.32
C ALA A 9 -17.44 6.09 -7.75
N GLU A 10 -16.32 6.79 -7.89
CA GLU A 10 -16.28 8.19 -8.34
C GLU A 10 -16.80 8.35 -9.78
N ILE A 11 -16.42 7.45 -10.69
CA ILE A 11 -16.92 7.45 -12.08
C ILE A 11 -18.43 7.19 -12.08
N GLU A 12 -18.91 6.18 -11.36
CA GLU A 12 -20.34 5.85 -11.27
C GLU A 12 -21.16 6.99 -10.64
N THR A 13 -20.57 7.74 -9.70
CA THR A 13 -21.23 8.87 -9.03
C THR A 13 -21.31 10.11 -9.93
N HIS A 14 -20.26 10.38 -10.71
CA HIS A 14 -20.13 11.63 -11.47
C HIS A 14 -20.51 11.51 -12.95
N VAL A 15 -20.69 10.29 -13.46
CA VAL A 15 -21.10 10.05 -14.85
C VAL A 15 -22.55 9.59 -14.90
N LYS A 16 -23.30 10.11 -15.87
CA LYS A 16 -24.70 9.71 -16.07
C LYS A 16 -24.76 8.19 -16.37
N PRO A 17 -25.64 7.43 -15.68
CA PRO A 17 -25.76 6.00 -15.95
C PRO A 17 -26.04 5.69 -17.43
N GLY A 18 -25.31 4.73 -17.97
CA GLY A 18 -25.46 4.26 -19.36
C GLY A 18 -24.72 5.09 -20.43
N THR A 19 -23.95 6.13 -20.06
CA THR A 19 -23.17 6.90 -21.05
C THR A 19 -21.76 6.39 -21.29
N VAL A 20 -21.19 5.67 -20.33
CA VAL A 20 -19.85 5.06 -20.45
C VAL A 20 -19.89 3.64 -19.93
N THR A 21 -19.13 2.78 -20.59
CA THR A 21 -18.87 1.42 -20.15
C THR A 21 -17.57 1.37 -19.37
N LEU A 22 -17.63 0.77 -18.18
CA LEU A 22 -16.49 0.66 -17.27
C LEU A 22 -16.09 -0.81 -17.14
N TYR A 23 -14.83 -1.10 -17.44
CA TYR A 23 -14.23 -2.42 -17.22
C TYR A 23 -13.09 -2.33 -16.21
N THR A 24 -13.06 -3.27 -15.27
CA THR A 24 -11.97 -3.41 -14.30
C THR A 24 -11.08 -4.57 -14.71
N HIS A 25 -9.89 -4.25 -15.21
CA HIS A 25 -8.87 -5.22 -15.60
C HIS A 25 -8.00 -5.59 -14.39
N TYR A 26 -8.50 -6.50 -13.56
CA TYR A 26 -7.85 -6.94 -12.31
C TYR A 26 -8.18 -8.42 -11.98
N GLY A 27 -7.30 -9.15 -11.27
CA GLY A 27 -7.48 -10.59 -10.93
C GLY A 27 -7.03 -11.60 -12.01
N GLN A 28 -7.05 -12.92 -11.78
CA GLN A 28 -6.48 -13.91 -12.72
C GLN A 28 -7.40 -14.21 -13.92
N SER A 29 -8.71 -13.95 -13.78
CA SER A 29 -9.71 -14.10 -14.84
C SER A 29 -9.88 -12.84 -15.70
N ARG A 30 -8.80 -12.06 -15.86
CA ARG A 30 -8.75 -10.87 -16.73
C ARG A 30 -8.86 -11.23 -18.21
N ALA A 31 -9.55 -10.40 -18.97
CA ALA A 31 -9.61 -10.54 -20.42
C ALA A 31 -8.25 -10.14 -21.03
N LYS A 32 -7.58 -11.09 -21.69
CA LYS A 32 -6.34 -10.81 -22.44
C LYS A 32 -6.60 -10.46 -23.90
N ASP A 33 -7.84 -10.57 -24.35
CA ASP A 33 -8.22 -10.24 -25.72
C ASP A 33 -8.30 -8.72 -25.90
N ALA A 34 -7.53 -8.21 -26.86
CA ALA A 34 -7.48 -6.78 -27.18
C ALA A 34 -8.83 -6.26 -27.69
N THR A 35 -9.60 -7.08 -28.42
CA THR A 35 -10.87 -6.64 -28.98
C THR A 35 -11.92 -6.41 -27.90
N PHE A 36 -11.97 -7.28 -26.89
CA PHE A 36 -12.79 -7.07 -25.70
C PHE A 36 -12.39 -5.81 -24.92
N LEU A 37 -11.09 -5.62 -24.66
CA LEU A 37 -10.61 -4.43 -23.93
C LEU A 37 -10.92 -3.12 -24.67
N ALA A 38 -10.89 -3.14 -26.00
CA ALA A 38 -11.20 -1.99 -26.85
C ALA A 38 -12.71 -1.68 -26.93
N GLN A 39 -13.60 -2.57 -26.49
CA GLN A 39 -15.05 -2.30 -26.43
C GLN A 39 -15.42 -1.41 -25.23
N GLY A 40 -14.60 -1.38 -24.18
CA GLY A 40 -14.84 -0.55 -23.00
C GLY A 40 -14.42 0.90 -23.23
N ASP A 41 -15.25 1.86 -22.79
CA ASP A 41 -14.92 3.29 -22.83
C ASP A 41 -13.83 3.64 -21.81
N ILE A 42 -13.87 2.99 -20.64
CA ILE A 42 -12.91 3.18 -19.55
C ILE A 42 -12.45 1.81 -19.03
N VAL A 43 -11.14 1.61 -19.02
CA VAL A 43 -10.49 0.43 -18.42
C VAL A 43 -9.67 0.85 -17.22
N LEU A 44 -10.02 0.36 -16.03
CA LEU A 44 -9.28 0.57 -14.79
C LEU A 44 -8.37 -0.64 -14.51
N THR A 45 -7.11 -0.38 -14.18
CA THR A 45 -6.12 -1.40 -13.83
C THR A 45 -5.18 -0.86 -12.76
N THR A 46 -4.29 -1.70 -12.24
CA THR A 46 -3.26 -1.32 -11.27
C THR A 46 -1.87 -1.34 -11.89
N TYR A 47 -0.92 -0.61 -11.30
CA TYR A 47 0.49 -0.65 -11.71
C TYR A 47 1.09 -2.06 -11.61
N GLY A 48 0.66 -2.86 -10.64
CA GLY A 48 1.10 -4.25 -10.48
C GLY A 48 0.65 -5.13 -11.64
N VAL A 49 -0.63 -5.04 -12.03
CA VAL A 49 -1.16 -5.77 -13.20
C VAL A 49 -0.44 -5.34 -14.47
N LEU A 50 -0.28 -4.03 -14.67
CA LEU A 50 0.44 -3.47 -15.81
C LEU A 50 1.88 -4.01 -15.90
N ALA A 51 2.61 -4.05 -14.79
CA ALA A 51 3.95 -4.60 -14.73
C ALA A 51 3.99 -6.12 -14.96
N SER A 52 2.98 -6.86 -14.47
CA SER A 52 2.91 -8.32 -14.63
C SER A 52 2.62 -8.77 -16.06
N GLU A 53 1.96 -7.91 -16.86
CA GLU A 53 1.61 -8.20 -18.25
C GLU A 53 2.63 -7.64 -19.25
N PHE A 54 3.74 -7.08 -18.74
CA PHE A 54 4.79 -6.48 -19.54
C PHE A 54 6.06 -7.33 -19.52
N SER A 55 6.46 -7.79 -20.71
CA SER A 55 7.78 -8.34 -21.00
C SER A 55 8.60 -7.33 -21.81
N ALA A 56 9.77 -6.97 -21.29
CA ALA A 56 10.73 -6.11 -21.98
C ALA A 56 11.54 -6.88 -23.04
N GLU A 57 11.65 -8.20 -22.89
CA GLU A 57 12.47 -9.08 -23.72
C GLU A 57 11.68 -9.58 -24.93
N ASP A 58 10.39 -9.89 -24.74
CA ASP A 58 9.53 -10.44 -25.79
C ASP A 58 8.28 -9.57 -26.00
N ALA A 59 8.39 -8.61 -26.93
CA ALA A 59 7.27 -7.75 -27.30
C ALA A 59 6.06 -8.51 -27.87
N ALA A 60 6.25 -9.75 -28.34
CA ALA A 60 5.19 -10.65 -28.79
C ALA A 60 4.38 -11.26 -27.65
N GLU A 61 4.94 -11.34 -26.43
CA GLU A 61 4.23 -11.79 -25.22
C GLU A 61 3.41 -10.68 -24.56
N ASN A 62 3.57 -9.43 -25.01
CA ASN A 62 2.80 -8.27 -24.55
C ASN A 62 1.37 -8.30 -25.12
N GLY A 63 0.56 -9.24 -24.61
CA GLY A 63 -0.87 -9.35 -24.88
C GLY A 63 -1.72 -8.39 -24.04
N GLY A 64 -3.04 -8.36 -24.28
CA GLY A 64 -3.98 -7.56 -23.49
C GLY A 64 -3.77 -6.06 -23.65
N LEU A 65 -3.43 -5.37 -22.56
CA LEU A 65 -3.36 -3.90 -22.49
C LEU A 65 -2.35 -3.28 -23.48
N TYR A 66 -1.31 -4.03 -23.85
CA TYR A 66 -0.27 -3.59 -24.79
C TYR A 66 -0.64 -3.75 -26.27
N SER A 67 -1.64 -4.59 -26.55
CA SER A 67 -2.16 -4.83 -27.89
C SER A 67 -3.24 -3.82 -28.30
N VAL A 68 -3.64 -2.93 -27.40
CA VAL A 68 -4.63 -1.88 -27.63
C VAL A 68 -3.95 -0.53 -27.85
N HIS A 69 -4.40 0.23 -28.84
CA HIS A 69 -4.03 1.62 -29.02
C HIS A 69 -5.02 2.52 -28.26
N TRP A 70 -4.60 3.06 -27.12
CA TRP A 70 -5.47 3.81 -26.23
C TRP A 70 -5.66 5.26 -26.68
N PHE A 71 -6.89 5.77 -26.61
CA PHE A 71 -7.13 7.20 -26.81
C PHE A 71 -6.46 8.05 -25.72
N ARG A 72 -6.44 7.55 -24.48
CA ARG A 72 -5.83 8.24 -23.34
C ARG A 72 -5.35 7.27 -22.28
N VAL A 73 -4.15 7.50 -21.77
CA VAL A 73 -3.64 6.86 -20.55
C VAL A 73 -3.49 7.91 -19.47
N VAL A 74 -4.05 7.64 -18.29
CA VAL A 74 -3.98 8.50 -17.11
C VAL A 74 -3.29 7.71 -16.00
N LEU A 75 -2.18 8.22 -15.51
CA LEU A 75 -1.47 7.68 -14.35
C LEU A 75 -1.89 8.47 -13.11
N ASP A 76 -2.62 7.82 -12.22
CA ASP A 76 -2.88 8.35 -10.88
C ASP A 76 -1.72 8.03 -9.93
N GLU A 77 -1.42 8.95 -9.02
CA GLU A 77 -0.19 8.96 -8.23
C GLU A 77 1.08 8.67 -9.08
N ALA A 78 1.23 9.41 -10.18
CA ALA A 78 2.27 9.18 -11.18
C ALA A 78 3.71 9.16 -10.63
N HIS A 79 3.93 9.64 -9.41
CA HIS A 79 5.21 9.49 -8.71
C HIS A 79 5.61 8.02 -8.48
N VAL A 80 4.71 7.04 -8.64
CA VAL A 80 5.01 5.60 -8.63
C VAL A 80 6.03 5.21 -9.71
N ILE A 81 6.00 5.85 -10.89
CA ILE A 81 6.93 5.54 -12.00
C ILE A 81 8.24 6.33 -11.96
N LYS A 82 8.57 6.99 -10.83
CA LYS A 82 9.76 7.84 -10.64
C LYS A 82 11.09 7.22 -11.05
N SER A 83 11.21 5.89 -10.92
CA SER A 83 12.40 5.15 -11.33
C SER A 83 12.27 4.71 -12.79
N THR A 84 13.10 5.29 -13.66
CA THR A 84 13.10 5.00 -15.11
C THR A 84 13.41 3.53 -15.45
N LYS A 85 14.06 2.81 -14.53
CA LYS A 85 14.49 1.42 -14.68
C LYS A 85 13.51 0.40 -14.09
N SER A 86 12.50 0.85 -13.35
CA SER A 86 11.55 -0.09 -12.73
C SER A 86 10.65 -0.71 -13.80
N GLN A 87 10.27 -1.99 -13.59
CA GLN A 87 9.33 -2.68 -14.47
C GLN A 87 8.03 -1.87 -14.63
N MET A 88 7.49 -1.30 -13.56
CA MET A 88 6.30 -0.43 -13.61
C MET A 88 6.49 0.80 -14.53
N SER A 89 7.65 1.45 -14.50
CA SER A 89 7.90 2.64 -15.33
C SER A 89 8.11 2.29 -16.80
N LEU A 90 8.77 1.15 -17.07
CA LEU A 90 8.92 0.60 -18.41
C LEU A 90 7.55 0.19 -18.98
N ALA A 91 6.79 -0.59 -18.20
CA ALA A 91 5.45 -1.07 -18.50
C ALA A 91 4.48 0.09 -18.81
N ALA A 92 4.44 1.14 -17.98
CA ALA A 92 3.61 2.31 -18.23
C ALA A 92 4.03 3.10 -19.48
N SER A 93 5.33 3.23 -19.73
CA SER A 93 5.84 3.95 -20.90
C SER A 93 5.60 3.19 -22.21
N ALA A 94 5.54 1.86 -22.16
CA ALA A 94 5.36 0.97 -23.30
C ALA A 94 3.93 0.95 -23.86
N LEU A 95 2.91 1.30 -23.05
CA LEU A 95 1.53 1.43 -23.53
C LEU A 95 1.46 2.32 -24.77
N SER A 96 0.65 1.96 -25.76
CA SER A 96 0.43 2.77 -26.96
C SER A 96 -0.74 3.72 -26.73
N ALA A 97 -0.54 5.03 -26.89
CA ALA A 97 -1.60 6.00 -26.63
C ALA A 97 -1.39 7.37 -27.30
N ASP A 98 -2.48 8.03 -27.70
CA ASP A 98 -2.50 9.39 -28.25
C ASP A 98 -2.26 10.46 -27.19
N ARG A 99 -2.90 10.30 -26.01
CA ARG A 99 -2.91 11.31 -24.94
C ARG A 99 -2.43 10.70 -23.64
N ARG A 100 -1.61 11.43 -22.90
CA ARG A 100 -0.99 10.96 -21.66
C ARG A 100 -1.12 12.00 -20.57
N TRP A 101 -1.56 11.56 -19.39
CA TRP A 101 -1.73 12.41 -18.22
C TRP A 101 -1.05 11.79 -17.02
N CYS A 102 -0.37 12.64 -16.25
CA CYS A 102 0.15 12.30 -14.94
C CYS A 102 -0.62 13.11 -13.90
N LEU A 103 -1.32 12.43 -12.99
CA LEU A 103 -1.96 13.02 -11.82
C LEU A 103 -1.08 12.66 -10.62
N SER A 104 -0.60 13.66 -9.88
CA SER A 104 0.21 13.43 -8.67
C SER A 104 0.21 14.70 -7.82
N GLY A 105 -0.01 14.54 -6.51
CA GLY A 105 0.16 15.64 -5.56
C GLY A 105 1.63 16.00 -5.34
N THR A 106 2.53 15.03 -5.52
CA THR A 106 3.98 15.15 -5.27
C THR A 106 4.78 14.57 -6.44
N PRO A 107 4.88 15.30 -7.58
CA PRO A 107 5.59 14.81 -8.76
C PRO A 107 7.11 14.66 -8.55
N ILE A 108 7.67 15.31 -7.52
CA ILE A 108 9.07 15.19 -7.10
C ILE A 108 9.05 14.67 -5.66
N GLN A 109 9.73 13.57 -5.39
CA GLN A 109 9.85 13.04 -4.03
C GLN A 109 11.28 13.16 -3.51
N ASN A 110 12.24 12.65 -4.26
CA ASN A 110 13.62 12.50 -3.77
C ASN A 110 14.63 13.20 -4.67
N LYS A 111 14.44 13.17 -5.99
CA LYS A 111 15.47 13.56 -6.96
C LYS A 111 14.86 14.30 -8.14
N LEU A 112 15.68 15.14 -8.80
CA LEU A 112 15.29 15.82 -10.02
C LEU A 112 14.96 14.83 -11.17
N GLU A 113 15.60 13.66 -11.16
CA GLU A 113 15.34 12.55 -12.10
C GLU A 113 13.87 12.09 -12.06
N ASP A 114 13.16 12.28 -10.94
CA ASP A 114 11.74 11.95 -10.83
C ASP A 114 10.93 12.67 -11.93
N ILE A 115 11.29 13.91 -12.29
CA ILE A 115 10.65 14.67 -13.38
C ILE A 115 10.94 14.04 -14.74
N TYR A 116 12.17 13.60 -14.97
CA TYR A 116 12.55 12.97 -16.24
C TYR A 116 11.71 11.72 -16.52
N SER A 117 11.43 10.91 -15.49
CA SER A 117 10.56 9.74 -15.64
C SER A 117 9.16 10.10 -16.16
N LEU A 118 8.59 11.21 -15.66
CA LEU A 118 7.29 11.72 -16.09
C LEU A 118 7.34 12.28 -17.51
N LEU A 119 8.37 13.06 -17.85
CA LEU A 119 8.56 13.58 -19.21
C LEU A 119 8.76 12.46 -20.24
N ARG A 120 9.46 11.39 -19.86
CA ARG A 120 9.63 10.19 -20.67
C ARG A 120 8.30 9.49 -20.92
N PHE A 121 7.47 9.32 -19.88
CA PHE A 121 6.13 8.74 -20.03
C PHE A 121 5.25 9.62 -20.92
N LEU A 122 5.23 10.94 -20.71
CA LEU A 122 4.47 11.93 -21.48
C LEU A 122 4.97 12.09 -22.93
N ARG A 123 6.14 11.52 -23.27
CA ARG A 123 6.79 11.59 -24.59
C ARG A 123 7.09 13.03 -25.03
N ILE A 124 7.56 13.88 -24.11
CA ILE A 124 7.92 15.28 -24.41
C ILE A 124 9.31 15.33 -25.06
N GLU A 125 9.38 15.64 -26.35
CA GLU A 125 10.64 15.88 -27.05
C GLU A 125 11.14 17.32 -26.88
N PRO A 126 12.45 17.57 -26.83
CA PRO A 126 13.55 16.59 -26.86
C PRO A 126 13.89 15.99 -25.48
N TRP A 127 13.12 16.33 -24.45
CA TRP A 127 13.42 16.06 -23.04
C TRP A 127 13.24 14.60 -22.60
N ARG A 128 12.62 13.78 -23.46
CA ARG A 128 12.59 12.32 -23.34
C ARG A 128 13.98 11.70 -23.50
N ASN A 129 14.91 12.37 -24.17
CA ASN A 129 16.26 11.85 -24.39
C ASN A 129 17.13 12.06 -23.14
N TRP A 130 17.56 10.96 -22.50
CA TRP A 130 18.43 11.01 -21.33
C TRP A 130 19.74 11.77 -21.58
N GLY A 131 20.35 11.62 -22.75
CA GLY A 131 21.61 12.30 -23.06
C GLY A 131 21.48 13.82 -23.02
N LEU A 132 20.37 14.36 -23.55
CA LEU A 132 20.07 15.79 -23.50
C LEU A 132 19.67 16.24 -22.09
N TRP A 133 18.79 15.49 -21.42
CA TRP A 133 18.42 15.75 -20.03
C TRP A 133 19.67 15.80 -19.13
N ASN A 134 20.53 14.79 -19.23
CA ASN A 134 21.71 14.68 -18.38
C ASN A 134 22.69 15.83 -18.62
N LYS A 135 22.92 16.20 -19.89
CA LYS A 135 23.85 17.26 -20.28
C LYS A 135 23.35 18.66 -19.90
N LEU A 136 22.07 18.95 -20.09
CA LEU A 136 21.53 20.31 -20.00
C LEU A 136 20.81 20.61 -18.67
N ILE A 137 20.40 19.57 -17.95
CA ILE A 137 19.59 19.71 -16.73
C ILE A 137 20.26 19.01 -15.54
N GLN A 138 20.48 17.69 -15.63
CA GLN A 138 20.93 16.90 -14.47
C GLN A 138 22.33 17.33 -13.99
N LYS A 139 23.33 17.34 -14.88
CA LYS A 139 24.70 17.71 -14.51
C LYS A 139 24.82 19.16 -14.05
N PRO A 140 24.29 20.17 -14.77
CA PRO A 140 24.30 21.55 -14.27
C PRO A 140 23.66 21.67 -12.88
N TYR A 141 22.52 21.00 -12.64
CA TYR A 141 21.88 20.99 -11.33
C TYR A 141 22.77 20.38 -10.24
N GLU A 142 23.42 19.24 -10.50
CA GLU A 142 24.33 18.58 -9.55
C GLU A 142 25.59 19.42 -9.27
N GLU A 143 26.04 20.21 -10.24
CA GLU A 143 27.16 21.15 -10.13
C GLU A 143 26.77 22.49 -9.47
N GLY A 144 25.48 22.68 -9.11
CA GLY A 144 24.97 23.88 -8.45
C GLY A 144 24.64 25.03 -9.41
N ASP A 145 24.56 24.77 -10.71
CA ASP A 145 24.19 25.75 -11.74
C ASP A 145 22.67 25.88 -11.87
N GLU A 146 22.16 27.07 -11.56
CA GLU A 146 20.72 27.40 -11.58
C GLU A 146 20.08 27.26 -12.96
N ARG A 147 20.86 27.30 -14.05
CA ARG A 147 20.35 27.16 -15.42
C ARG A 147 19.60 25.84 -15.62
N GLY A 148 20.01 24.76 -14.96
CA GLY A 148 19.33 23.47 -15.02
C GLY A 148 17.89 23.54 -14.49
N LEU A 149 17.68 24.22 -13.35
CA LEU A 149 16.35 24.39 -12.76
C LEU A 149 15.46 25.34 -13.57
N GLN A 150 16.03 26.45 -14.05
CA GLN A 150 15.30 27.41 -14.90
C GLN A 150 14.79 26.74 -16.18
N LEU A 151 15.60 25.86 -16.76
CA LEU A 151 15.21 25.08 -17.94
C LEU A 151 14.06 24.12 -17.61
N VAL A 152 14.13 23.38 -16.49
CA VAL A 152 13.02 22.52 -16.03
C VAL A 152 11.73 23.31 -15.84
N GLN A 153 11.79 24.47 -15.18
CA GLN A 153 10.63 25.32 -14.99
C GLN A 153 10.02 25.78 -16.32
N SER A 154 10.87 26.13 -17.29
CA SER A 154 10.45 26.54 -18.64
C SER A 154 9.77 25.41 -19.41
N ILE A 155 10.28 24.17 -19.25
CA ILE A 155 9.69 22.96 -19.86
C ILE A 155 8.34 22.63 -19.23
N LEU A 156 8.24 22.72 -17.90
CA LEU A 156 7.03 22.35 -17.17
C LEU A 156 5.91 23.39 -17.33
N LYS A 157 6.22 24.67 -17.45
CA LYS A 157 5.24 25.76 -17.54
C LYS A 157 4.11 25.54 -18.58
N PRO A 158 4.37 25.08 -19.82
CA PRO A 158 3.31 24.81 -20.80
C PRO A 158 2.56 23.48 -20.60
N ILE A 159 3.13 22.52 -19.87
CA ILE A 159 2.58 21.14 -19.79
C ILE A 159 2.06 20.77 -18.39
N MET A 160 2.37 21.56 -17.36
CA MET A 160 1.99 21.31 -15.98
C MET A 160 0.97 22.34 -15.51
N LEU A 161 -0.16 21.85 -15.01
CA LEU A 161 -1.10 22.65 -14.23
C LEU A 161 -0.94 22.30 -12.75
N ARG A 162 -0.45 23.25 -11.95
CA ARG A 162 -0.33 23.10 -10.50
C ARG A 162 -1.12 24.19 -9.79
N ARG A 163 -2.05 23.78 -8.94
CA ARG A 163 -2.77 24.66 -8.01
C ARG A 163 -2.41 24.28 -6.58
N THR A 164 -2.29 25.28 -5.73
CA THR A 164 -2.06 25.17 -4.29
C THR A 164 -3.36 25.50 -3.54
N LYS A 165 -3.43 25.17 -2.25
CA LYS A 165 -4.54 25.59 -1.37
C LYS A 165 -4.71 27.11 -1.31
N SER A 166 -3.63 27.86 -1.57
CA SER A 166 -3.60 29.33 -1.65
C SER A 166 -3.88 29.90 -3.04
N SER A 167 -4.18 29.07 -4.04
CA SER A 167 -4.45 29.55 -5.40
C SER A 167 -5.76 30.32 -5.48
N THR A 168 -5.78 31.37 -6.29
CA THR A 168 -6.92 32.25 -6.50
C THR A 168 -7.52 32.11 -7.90
N ASP A 169 -8.80 32.44 -8.04
CA ASP A 169 -9.47 32.58 -9.33
C ASP A 169 -9.04 33.88 -10.05
N LYS A 170 -9.59 34.11 -11.25
CA LYS A 170 -9.30 35.32 -12.05
C LYS A 170 -9.70 36.63 -11.37
N ALA A 171 -10.59 36.57 -10.37
CA ALA A 171 -11.07 37.71 -9.61
C ALA A 171 -10.33 37.87 -8.26
N GLY A 172 -9.29 37.08 -8.01
CA GLY A 172 -8.50 37.13 -6.78
C GLY A 172 -9.12 36.41 -5.58
N ARG A 173 -10.23 35.67 -5.78
CA ARG A 173 -10.87 34.92 -4.70
C ARG A 173 -10.18 33.56 -4.51
N PRO A 174 -9.95 33.09 -3.27
CA PRO A 174 -9.41 31.76 -3.03
C PRO A 174 -10.25 30.69 -3.72
N ILE A 175 -9.61 29.75 -4.42
CA ILE A 175 -10.30 28.60 -5.04
C ILE A 175 -10.83 27.65 -3.96
N LEU A 176 -10.16 27.60 -2.82
CA LEU A 176 -10.52 26.80 -1.64
C LEU A 176 -10.50 27.71 -0.42
N ASP A 177 -11.64 27.80 0.25
CA ASP A 177 -11.75 28.44 1.56
C ASP A 177 -11.65 27.35 2.64
N LEU A 178 -10.48 27.24 3.25
CA LEU A 178 -10.17 26.22 4.26
C LEU A 178 -9.97 26.91 5.61
N PRO A 179 -10.52 26.36 6.71
CA PRO A 179 -10.18 26.85 8.03
C PRO A 179 -8.67 26.70 8.30
N PRO A 180 -8.09 27.54 9.17
CA PRO A 180 -6.68 27.44 9.51
C PRO A 180 -6.39 26.06 10.10
N ALA A 181 -5.33 25.41 9.60
CA ALA A 181 -4.84 24.17 10.18
C ALA A 181 -4.06 24.49 11.46
N ASN A 182 -4.57 24.04 12.61
CA ASN A 182 -3.80 24.09 13.86
C ASN A 182 -2.91 22.83 13.94
N THR A 183 -1.60 23.02 14.05
CA THR A 183 -0.65 21.93 14.24
C THR A 183 0.03 22.11 15.59
N GLU A 184 -0.17 21.14 16.47
CA GLU A 184 0.41 21.14 17.81
C GLU A 184 1.34 19.94 17.97
N VAL A 185 2.55 20.18 18.47
CA VAL A 185 3.50 19.12 18.78
C VAL A 185 3.36 18.79 20.26
N VAL A 186 2.83 17.61 20.55
CA VAL A 186 2.69 17.12 21.92
C VAL A 186 3.79 16.12 22.24
N TYR A 187 4.59 16.42 23.25
CA TYR A 187 5.65 15.54 23.72
C TYR A 187 5.07 14.55 24.74
N CYS A 188 5.15 13.26 24.43
CA CYS A 188 4.74 12.19 25.33
C CYS A 188 5.96 11.72 26.13
N GLU A 189 5.83 11.67 27.45
CA GLU A 189 6.83 11.03 28.30
C GLU A 189 6.61 9.51 28.29
N LEU A 190 7.71 8.76 28.12
CA LEU A 190 7.67 7.30 28.25
C LEU A 190 7.44 6.94 29.72
N SER A 191 6.66 5.89 29.96
CA SER A 191 6.57 5.27 31.28
C SER A 191 7.95 4.77 31.75
N GLU A 192 8.14 4.58 33.06
CA GLU A 192 9.41 4.06 33.59
C GLU A 192 9.81 2.72 32.93
N ALA A 193 8.85 1.81 32.76
CA ALA A 193 9.08 0.53 32.11
C ALA A 193 9.49 0.66 30.64
N GLU A 194 8.83 1.54 29.88
CA GLU A 194 9.20 1.80 28.48
C GLU A 194 10.55 2.49 28.35
N LYS A 195 10.87 3.42 29.26
CA LYS A 195 12.14 4.11 29.30
C LYS A 195 13.28 3.14 29.60
N ASP A 196 13.12 2.28 30.61
CA ASP A 196 14.10 1.25 30.94
C ASP A 196 14.34 0.29 29.77
N PHE A 197 13.26 -0.14 29.11
CA PHE A 197 13.35 -0.99 27.93
C PHE A 197 14.05 -0.28 26.76
N TYR A 198 13.71 0.98 26.50
CA TYR A 198 14.35 1.82 25.48
C TYR A 198 15.85 2.00 25.76
N GLU A 199 16.22 2.32 27.00
CA GLU A 199 17.62 2.50 27.40
C GLU A 199 18.43 1.21 27.25
N ALA A 200 17.87 0.06 27.63
CA ALA A 200 18.50 -1.24 27.43
C ALA A 200 18.73 -1.54 25.93
N LEU A 201 17.71 -1.29 25.10
CA LEU A 201 17.80 -1.44 23.65
C LEU A 201 18.81 -0.48 23.02
N PHE A 202 18.85 0.76 23.49
CA PHE A 202 19.80 1.78 23.06
C PHE A 202 21.23 1.38 23.39
N ARG A 203 21.51 0.98 24.64
CA ARG A 203 22.85 0.53 25.06
C ARG A 203 23.32 -0.66 24.20
N ARG A 204 22.46 -1.65 23.97
CA ARG A 204 22.76 -2.79 23.10
C ARG A 204 23.02 -2.37 21.65
N SER A 205 22.23 -1.45 21.11
CA SER A 205 22.38 -0.96 19.75
C SER A 205 23.65 -0.12 19.59
N LYS A 206 23.99 0.68 20.60
CA LYS A 206 25.20 1.49 20.64
C LYS A 206 26.47 0.62 20.62
N VAL A 207 26.53 -0.44 21.42
CA VAL A 207 27.67 -1.38 21.39
C VAL A 207 27.89 -1.94 19.98
N LYS A 208 26.83 -2.36 19.28
CA LYS A 208 26.94 -2.84 17.89
C LYS A 208 27.38 -1.75 16.91
N PHE A 209 26.89 -0.53 17.10
CA PHE A 209 27.29 0.61 16.29
C PHE A 209 28.78 0.95 16.49
N ASP A 210 29.23 1.01 17.74
CA ASP A 210 30.63 1.30 18.09
C ASP A 210 31.58 0.25 17.48
N GLN A 211 31.18 -1.03 17.45
CA GLN A 211 31.92 -2.09 16.73
C GLN A 211 32.07 -1.79 15.23
N PHE A 212 31.03 -1.26 14.57
CA PHE A 212 31.12 -0.88 13.16
C PHE A 212 32.02 0.34 12.94
N VAL A 213 32.06 1.27 13.91
CA VAL A 213 32.94 2.44 13.90
C VAL A 213 34.40 2.01 14.04
N GLU A 214 34.72 1.16 15.03
CA GLU A 214 36.08 0.65 15.26
C GLU A 214 36.62 -0.12 14.05
N GLN A 215 35.76 -0.87 13.36
CA GLN A 215 36.12 -1.59 12.13
C GLN A 215 36.24 -0.68 10.90
N GLY A 216 35.87 0.60 10.98
CA GLY A 216 35.81 1.51 9.84
C GLY A 216 34.75 1.14 8.79
N LYS A 217 33.76 0.31 9.14
CA LYS A 217 32.78 -0.30 8.22
C LYS A 217 31.37 0.25 8.37
N VAL A 218 31.22 1.46 8.90
CA VAL A 218 29.91 2.10 9.14
C VAL A 218 29.08 2.18 7.86
N LEU A 219 29.64 2.70 6.76
CA LEU A 219 28.92 2.84 5.48
C LEU A 219 28.59 1.48 4.84
N HIS A 220 29.45 0.48 5.02
CA HIS A 220 29.21 -0.88 4.52
C HIS A 220 28.08 -1.61 5.27
N ASN A 221 27.80 -1.21 6.51
CA ASN A 221 26.73 -1.76 7.35
C ASN A 221 25.52 -0.83 7.48
N TYR A 222 25.31 0.07 6.52
CA TYR A 222 24.23 1.07 6.57
C TYR A 222 22.84 0.45 6.81
N ALA A 223 22.53 -0.68 6.15
CA ALA A 223 21.27 -1.40 6.36
C ALA A 223 21.11 -1.88 7.81
N SER A 224 22.17 -2.44 8.40
CA SER A 224 22.18 -2.88 9.80
C SER A 224 22.00 -1.70 10.77
N ILE A 225 22.56 -0.53 10.47
CA ILE A 225 22.40 0.69 11.27
C ILE A 225 20.95 1.18 11.20
N LEU A 226 20.35 1.21 10.01
CA LEU A 226 18.94 1.56 9.84
C LEU A 226 18.03 0.59 10.59
N GLU A 227 18.37 -0.69 10.66
CA GLU A 227 17.63 -1.67 11.45
C GLU A 227 17.70 -1.36 12.95
N LEU A 228 18.88 -1.00 13.48
CA LEU A 228 19.03 -0.59 14.88
C LEU A 228 18.19 0.64 15.20
N LEU A 229 18.23 1.65 14.33
CA LEU A 229 17.41 2.86 14.47
C LEU A 229 15.92 2.57 14.37
N LEU A 230 15.51 1.68 13.45
CA LEU A 230 14.12 1.26 13.31
C LEU A 230 13.60 0.62 14.60
N ARG A 231 14.39 -0.25 15.25
CA ARG A 231 14.00 -0.89 16.53
C ARG A 231 13.81 0.15 17.64
N LEU A 232 14.66 1.17 17.71
CA LEU A 232 14.50 2.27 18.67
C LEU A 232 13.22 3.08 18.38
N ARG A 233 12.92 3.37 17.11
CA ARG A 233 11.69 4.07 16.72
C ARG A 233 10.44 3.25 17.07
N GLN A 234 10.46 1.95 16.76
CA GLN A 234 9.39 1.01 17.11
C GLN A 234 9.16 0.96 18.63
N CYS A 235 10.25 0.96 19.42
CA CYS A 235 10.16 1.01 20.88
C CYS A 235 9.44 2.26 21.39
N CYS A 236 9.66 3.42 20.76
CA CYS A 236 8.98 4.67 21.11
C CYS A 236 7.48 4.66 20.75
N ASP A 237 7.06 3.78 19.83
CA ASP A 237 5.64 3.61 19.48
C ASP A 237 4.98 2.59 20.40
N HIS A 238 5.58 1.39 20.50
CA HIS A 238 5.16 0.35 21.41
C HIS A 238 6.25 -0.74 21.59
N PRO A 239 6.64 -1.12 22.82
CA PRO A 239 7.65 -2.17 23.07
C PRO A 239 7.39 -3.51 22.37
N PHE A 240 6.13 -3.91 22.16
CA PHE A 240 5.80 -5.16 21.48
C PHE A 240 6.24 -5.21 20.02
N LEU A 241 6.40 -4.06 19.35
CA LEU A 241 6.91 -4.02 17.98
C LEU A 241 8.38 -4.49 17.90
N VAL A 242 9.09 -4.44 19.04
CA VAL A 242 10.46 -4.94 19.19
C VAL A 242 10.47 -6.38 19.72
N MET A 243 9.66 -6.67 20.74
CA MET A 243 9.62 -7.98 21.41
C MET A 243 9.10 -9.11 20.50
N SER A 244 8.14 -8.81 19.63
CA SER A 244 7.53 -9.80 18.72
C SER A 244 8.47 -10.26 17.59
N ARG A 245 9.75 -9.86 17.63
CA ARG A 245 10.82 -10.31 16.72
C ARG A 245 11.84 -11.25 17.38
N GLY A 246 11.66 -11.62 18.66
CA GLY A 246 12.53 -12.57 19.36
C GLY A 246 11.91 -13.96 19.44
N ASP A 247 12.51 -14.92 18.74
CA ASP A 247 12.22 -16.36 18.79
C ASP A 247 12.00 -16.89 20.22
N THR A 248 10.90 -17.61 20.46
CA THR A 248 10.84 -18.84 21.29
C THR A 248 9.45 -19.51 21.38
N GLN A 249 8.35 -18.90 20.93
CA GLN A 249 7.00 -19.50 21.05
C GLN A 249 6.42 -20.14 19.77
N GLU A 250 6.94 -19.80 18.58
CA GLU A 250 6.35 -20.15 17.27
C GLU A 250 6.24 -21.67 17.01
N TYR A 251 7.12 -22.49 17.59
CA TYR A 251 7.07 -23.95 17.44
C TYR A 251 5.94 -24.64 18.22
N SER A 252 5.35 -23.99 19.23
CA SER A 252 4.36 -24.63 20.11
C SER A 252 2.94 -24.58 19.54
N ASP A 253 2.61 -23.56 18.73
CA ASP A 253 1.26 -23.34 18.22
C ASP A 253 1.01 -23.99 16.85
N LEU A 254 2.03 -24.06 15.98
CA LEU A 254 1.98 -24.87 14.74
C LEU A 254 1.74 -26.35 15.04
N ASN A 255 2.40 -26.91 16.05
CA ASN A 255 2.18 -28.29 16.49
C ASN A 255 0.77 -28.56 17.04
N LYS A 256 0.13 -27.57 17.68
CA LYS A 256 -1.29 -27.68 18.11
C LYS A 256 -2.23 -27.62 16.91
N LEU A 257 -1.92 -26.80 15.91
CA LEU A 257 -2.69 -26.63 14.66
C LEU A 257 -2.66 -27.94 13.83
N THR A 258 -1.49 -28.55 13.69
CA THR A 258 -1.28 -29.87 13.07
C THR A 258 -2.06 -30.98 13.78
N LYS A 259 -2.06 -31.00 15.13
CA LYS A 259 -2.86 -31.96 15.91
C LYS A 259 -4.37 -31.77 15.77
N ARG A 260 -4.85 -30.56 15.48
CA ARG A 260 -6.27 -30.25 15.28
C ARG A 260 -6.74 -30.67 13.89
N LEU A 261 -5.94 -30.43 12.86
CA LEU A 261 -6.23 -30.81 11.47
C LEU A 261 -6.13 -32.33 11.25
N LEU A 262 -5.20 -33.02 11.90
CA LEU A 262 -5.08 -34.48 11.82
C LEU A 262 -6.24 -35.24 12.52
N LYS A 263 -7.02 -34.56 13.37
CA LYS A 263 -8.21 -35.12 14.04
C LYS A 263 -9.52 -34.92 13.27
N ALA A 264 -9.54 -34.07 12.24
CA ALA A 264 -10.71 -33.89 11.39
C ALA A 264 -10.78 -35.07 10.40
N GLU A 265 -11.42 -36.16 10.84
CA GLU A 265 -11.80 -37.27 9.97
C GLU A 265 -12.91 -36.80 9.04
N GLU A 266 -12.55 -36.39 7.82
CA GLU A 266 -13.24 -36.70 6.55
C GLU A 266 -12.83 -35.70 5.44
N GLY A 267 -12.35 -36.24 4.30
CA GLY A 267 -12.35 -35.55 3.01
C GLY A 267 -11.04 -34.93 2.49
N VAL A 268 -10.00 -34.74 3.31
CA VAL A 268 -8.72 -34.16 2.84
C VAL A 268 -7.58 -35.16 3.01
N SER A 269 -6.73 -35.31 1.99
CA SER A 269 -5.60 -36.25 2.05
C SER A 269 -4.60 -35.80 3.12
N LYS A 270 -4.15 -36.74 3.96
CA LYS A 270 -3.12 -36.48 4.99
C LYS A 270 -1.81 -35.93 4.41
N ALA A 271 -1.53 -36.24 3.14
CA ALA A 271 -0.39 -35.72 2.40
C ALA A 271 -0.54 -34.21 2.08
N TYR A 272 -1.72 -33.78 1.62
CA TYR A 272 -2.00 -32.38 1.29
C TYR A 272 -1.98 -31.47 2.54
N ILE A 273 -2.52 -31.95 3.67
CA ILE A 273 -2.44 -31.21 4.94
C ILE A 273 -0.98 -31.05 5.39
N LYS A 274 -0.16 -32.08 5.18
CA LYS A 274 1.25 -32.04 5.57
C LYS A 274 2.05 -31.09 4.68
N GLU A 275 1.80 -31.10 3.38
CA GLU A 275 2.40 -30.17 2.41
C GLU A 275 2.01 -28.71 2.68
N ALA A 276 0.71 -28.43 2.89
CA ALA A 276 0.23 -27.10 3.24
C ALA A 276 0.78 -26.57 4.58
N VAL A 277 1.10 -27.46 5.53
CA VAL A 277 1.77 -27.11 6.79
C VAL A 277 3.27 -26.91 6.59
N GLU A 278 3.94 -27.74 5.80
CA GLU A 278 5.37 -27.59 5.46
C GLU A 278 5.64 -26.28 4.68
N GLU A 279 4.72 -25.84 3.82
CA GLU A 279 4.79 -24.53 3.16
C GLU A 279 4.64 -23.36 4.16
N LEU A 280 3.79 -23.51 5.18
CA LEU A 280 3.65 -22.54 6.27
C LEU A 280 4.92 -22.49 7.15
N GLU A 281 5.57 -23.63 7.38
CA GLU A 281 6.84 -23.73 8.14
C GLU A 281 8.02 -23.10 7.40
N LYS A 282 8.04 -23.16 6.06
CA LYS A 282 9.10 -22.54 5.24
C LYS A 282 8.94 -21.04 5.04
N GLY A 283 7.84 -20.44 5.50
CA GLY A 283 7.57 -19.01 5.34
C GLY A 283 7.34 -18.58 3.90
N GLU A 284 6.98 -19.53 3.02
CA GLU A 284 6.69 -19.24 1.62
C GLU A 284 5.34 -18.52 1.52
N GLY A 285 5.41 -17.21 1.21
CA GLY A 285 4.24 -16.39 0.94
C GLY A 285 3.53 -16.91 -0.29
N GLY A 286 2.40 -17.57 -0.11
CA GLY A 286 1.55 -17.98 -1.24
C GLY A 286 0.48 -16.95 -1.54
N GLU A 287 -0.14 -17.11 -2.70
CA GLU A 287 -1.13 -16.19 -3.21
C GLU A 287 -2.54 -16.55 -2.72
N CYS A 288 -3.38 -15.53 -2.57
CA CYS A 288 -4.78 -15.77 -2.33
C CYS A 288 -5.45 -16.30 -3.60
N PRO A 289 -6.20 -17.42 -3.57
CA PRO A 289 -6.90 -17.94 -4.75
C PRO A 289 -8.07 -17.04 -5.20
N ILE A 290 -8.38 -15.97 -4.46
CA ILE A 290 -9.46 -15.02 -4.77
C ILE A 290 -8.89 -13.69 -5.27
N CYS A 291 -8.03 -13.01 -4.50
CA CYS A 291 -7.43 -11.72 -4.93
C CYS A 291 -6.12 -11.88 -5.68
N LEU A 292 -5.44 -13.02 -5.53
CA LEU A 292 -4.24 -13.42 -6.28
C LEU A 292 -3.07 -12.46 -6.05
N GLU A 293 -3.13 -11.83 -4.89
CA GLU A 293 -2.06 -11.10 -4.25
C GLU A 293 -1.49 -11.97 -3.13
N ALA A 294 -0.35 -11.52 -2.57
CA ALA A 294 0.18 -12.10 -1.35
C ALA A 294 -0.91 -12.10 -0.26
N LEU A 295 -1.03 -13.21 0.46
CA LEU A 295 -2.09 -13.34 1.44
C LEU A 295 -1.95 -12.34 2.60
N GLU A 296 -2.94 -11.45 2.69
CA GLU A 296 -3.15 -10.57 3.84
C GLU A 296 -4.26 -11.15 4.73
N ASP A 297 -4.02 -11.23 6.05
CA ASP A 297 -4.91 -11.88 7.03
C ASP A 297 -5.43 -13.26 6.54
N ALA A 298 -4.47 -14.14 6.22
CA ALA A 298 -4.74 -15.46 5.66
C ALA A 298 -5.58 -16.32 6.61
N VAL A 299 -6.65 -16.92 6.12
CA VAL A 299 -7.43 -17.95 6.82
C VAL A 299 -7.25 -19.31 6.14
N LEU A 300 -7.08 -20.34 6.97
CA LEU A 300 -7.11 -21.74 6.61
C LEU A 300 -8.49 -22.31 6.96
N THR A 301 -9.16 -22.85 5.94
CA THR A 301 -10.47 -23.48 6.06
C THR A 301 -10.34 -24.94 6.57
N PRO A 302 -11.40 -25.55 7.13
CA PRO A 302 -11.40 -26.97 7.51
C PRO A 302 -11.04 -27.92 6.35
N CYS A 303 -11.35 -27.52 5.11
CA CYS A 303 -10.94 -28.22 3.90
C CYS A 303 -9.51 -27.91 3.44
N ALA A 304 -8.67 -27.34 4.31
CA ALA A 304 -7.26 -27.02 4.09
C ALA A 304 -6.96 -26.01 2.96
N HIS A 305 -7.95 -25.25 2.49
CA HIS A 305 -7.73 -24.18 1.53
C HIS A 305 -7.41 -22.85 2.23
N ARG A 306 -6.44 -22.11 1.69
CA ARG A 306 -5.93 -20.83 2.23
C ARG A 306 -6.38 -19.65 1.38
N MET A 307 -6.85 -18.56 1.98
CA MET A 307 -7.28 -17.32 1.29
C MET A 307 -7.33 -16.14 2.25
N CYS A 308 -7.40 -14.89 1.77
CA CYS A 308 -7.57 -13.72 2.63
C CYS A 308 -8.95 -13.77 3.31
N ARG A 309 -9.02 -13.43 4.62
CA ARG A 309 -10.29 -13.42 5.38
C ARG A 309 -11.38 -12.60 4.70
N GLU A 310 -11.02 -11.39 4.26
CA GLU A 310 -11.96 -10.48 3.62
C GLU A 310 -12.46 -11.02 2.27
N CYS A 311 -11.59 -11.68 1.51
CA CYS A 311 -11.94 -12.34 0.25
C CYS A 311 -12.94 -13.48 0.47
N LEU A 312 -12.71 -14.33 1.48
CA LEU A 312 -13.64 -15.40 1.84
C LEU A 312 -15.01 -14.84 2.25
N PHE A 313 -15.04 -13.86 3.15
CA PHE A 313 -16.31 -13.29 3.61
C PHE A 313 -17.05 -12.53 2.51
N SER A 314 -16.34 -11.88 1.60
CA SER A 314 -16.95 -11.23 0.43
C SER A 314 -17.59 -12.25 -0.51
N SER A 315 -17.00 -13.44 -0.66
CA SER A 315 -17.60 -14.53 -1.46
C SER A 315 -18.93 -15.03 -0.88
N TRP A 316 -19.12 -14.99 0.44
CA TRP A 316 -20.37 -15.41 1.10
C TRP A 316 -21.52 -14.42 0.94
N ARG A 317 -21.22 -13.14 0.66
CA ARG A 317 -22.22 -12.07 0.53
C ARG A 317 -23.10 -12.19 -0.72
N SER A 318 -22.81 -13.13 -1.62
CA SER A 318 -23.60 -13.34 -2.84
C SER A 318 -24.81 -14.27 -2.66
N GLY A 319 -25.11 -14.76 -1.43
CA GLY A 319 -26.15 -15.80 -1.29
C GLY A 319 -26.93 -15.94 0.03
N SER A 320 -26.68 -15.21 1.12
CA SER A 320 -27.55 -15.28 2.31
C SER A 320 -27.42 -14.11 3.27
N SER A 321 -28.49 -13.86 4.03
CA SER A 321 -28.70 -12.74 4.97
C SER A 321 -27.94 -12.87 6.30
N SER A 322 -27.13 -13.91 6.49
CA SER A 322 -26.39 -14.18 7.74
C SER A 322 -24.91 -14.49 7.46
N VAL A 323 -24.01 -13.63 7.96
CA VAL A 323 -22.53 -13.70 7.77
C VAL A 323 -21.86 -14.80 8.61
N SER A 324 -22.59 -15.82 9.05
CA SER A 324 -22.10 -16.84 9.98
C SER A 324 -21.52 -18.08 9.30
N ALA A 325 -21.95 -18.41 8.07
CA ALA A 325 -21.49 -19.58 7.33
C ALA A 325 -21.62 -19.39 5.81
N GLY A 326 -20.82 -20.14 5.04
CA GLY A 326 -20.89 -20.14 3.58
C GLY A 326 -20.07 -21.28 2.95
N LEU A 327 -20.06 -21.35 1.62
CA LEU A 327 -19.33 -22.39 0.89
C LEU A 327 -17.87 -21.98 0.68
N CYS A 328 -16.96 -22.96 0.66
CA CYS A 328 -15.58 -22.78 0.23
C CYS A 328 -15.53 -22.37 -1.25
N PRO A 329 -14.86 -21.26 -1.62
CA PRO A 329 -14.73 -20.85 -3.01
C PRO A 329 -13.98 -21.85 -3.92
N ILE A 330 -13.22 -22.78 -3.33
CA ILE A 330 -12.37 -23.74 -4.07
C ILE A 330 -13.06 -25.09 -4.22
N CYS A 331 -13.49 -25.68 -3.10
CA CYS A 331 -14.05 -27.04 -3.09
C CYS A 331 -15.55 -27.10 -2.76
N ARG A 332 -16.19 -25.95 -2.48
CA ARG A 332 -17.62 -25.84 -2.13
C ARG A 332 -18.06 -26.58 -0.86
N ASN A 333 -17.15 -27.03 -0.01
CA ASN A 333 -17.52 -27.53 1.32
C ASN A 333 -18.15 -26.43 2.19
N THR A 334 -19.11 -26.80 3.03
CA THR A 334 -19.73 -25.88 3.99
C THR A 334 -18.73 -25.50 5.07
N ILE A 335 -18.56 -24.20 5.30
CA ILE A 335 -17.63 -23.64 6.27
C ILE A 335 -18.40 -22.69 7.21
N SER A 336 -18.24 -22.88 8.51
CA SER A 336 -18.67 -21.92 9.52
C SER A 336 -17.54 -20.92 9.82
N LYS A 337 -17.92 -19.68 10.17
CA LYS A 337 -16.97 -18.65 10.63
C LYS A 337 -16.17 -19.10 11.86
N GLN A 338 -16.75 -19.94 12.71
CA GLN A 338 -16.12 -20.46 13.93
C GLN A 338 -15.03 -21.50 13.65
N ASP A 339 -15.11 -22.18 12.52
CA ASP A 339 -14.19 -23.25 12.14
C ASP A 339 -12.99 -22.73 11.32
N LEU A 340 -12.93 -21.43 11.07
CA LEU A 340 -11.84 -20.79 10.37
C LEU A 340 -10.62 -20.65 11.28
N ILE A 341 -9.54 -21.31 10.88
CA ILE A 341 -8.26 -21.16 11.52
C ILE A 341 -7.56 -20.00 10.83
N THR A 342 -7.06 -19.02 11.58
CA THR A 342 -6.29 -17.97 10.90
C THR A 342 -4.87 -18.47 10.72
N ALA A 343 -4.44 -18.60 9.47
CA ALA A 343 -3.09 -19.04 9.16
C ALA A 343 -2.09 -18.03 9.75
N PRO A 344 -0.90 -18.49 10.17
CA PRO A 344 0.16 -17.60 10.58
C PRO A 344 0.49 -16.68 9.40
N THR A 345 0.04 -15.43 9.48
CA THR A 345 0.54 -14.38 8.60
C THR A 345 1.95 -14.06 9.03
N SER A 346 2.83 -13.78 8.07
CA SER A 346 4.14 -13.15 8.31
C SER A 346 4.05 -11.77 9.00
N SER A 347 2.85 -11.30 9.35
CA SER A 347 2.68 -10.26 10.35
C SER A 347 3.12 -10.77 11.72
N ARG A 348 4.39 -10.51 11.99
CA ARG A 348 5.13 -10.63 13.27
C ARG A 348 4.53 -9.81 14.42
N PHE A 349 3.24 -9.45 14.36
CA PHE A 349 2.57 -8.54 15.30
C PHE A 349 1.22 -9.09 15.80
N ARG A 350 1.03 -10.41 15.80
CA ARG A 350 -0.13 -11.02 16.45
C ARG A 350 0.02 -10.95 17.96
N ILE A 351 -0.58 -9.91 18.55
CA ILE A 351 -0.79 -9.81 19.98
C ILE A 351 -2.18 -10.39 20.26
N ASP A 352 -2.27 -11.34 21.19
CA ASP A 352 -3.55 -11.66 21.81
C ASP A 352 -3.96 -10.47 22.69
N VAL A 353 -4.81 -9.60 22.14
CA VAL A 353 -5.23 -8.34 22.77
C VAL A 353 -5.95 -8.59 24.09
N GLU A 354 -6.58 -9.76 24.26
CA GLU A 354 -7.34 -10.07 25.48
C GLU A 354 -6.43 -10.48 26.64
N SER A 355 -5.28 -11.12 26.35
CA SER A 355 -4.40 -11.67 27.39
C SER A 355 -3.06 -10.92 27.57
N ASN A 356 -2.60 -10.16 26.58
CA ASN A 356 -1.26 -9.56 26.57
C ASN A 356 -1.23 -8.05 26.21
N TRP A 357 -2.37 -7.36 26.18
CA TRP A 357 -2.37 -5.93 25.92
C TRP A 357 -1.73 -5.14 27.07
N VAL A 358 -0.68 -4.39 26.75
CA VAL A 358 -0.05 -3.41 27.63
C VAL A 358 -0.06 -2.09 26.86
N GLU A 359 -0.77 -1.10 27.38
CA GLU A 359 -0.92 0.19 26.70
C GLU A 359 0.43 0.94 26.68
N SER A 360 0.81 1.48 25.51
CA SER A 360 2.01 2.32 25.39
C SER A 360 1.70 3.77 25.73
N SER A 361 2.71 4.54 26.16
CA SER A 361 2.53 5.96 26.50
C SER A 361 1.86 6.77 25.38
N LYS A 362 2.17 6.48 24.11
CA LYS A 362 1.55 7.17 22.96
C LYS A 362 0.09 6.76 22.75
N VAL A 363 -0.24 5.49 22.94
CA VAL A 363 -1.61 5.00 22.79
C VAL A 363 -2.49 5.53 23.92
N SER A 364 -2.02 5.46 25.17
CA SER A 364 -2.71 6.06 26.31
C SER A 364 -2.95 7.56 26.11
N PHE A 365 -1.93 8.28 25.63
CA PHE A 365 -2.06 9.71 25.35
C PHE A 365 -3.08 9.99 24.25
N LEU A 366 -3.02 9.25 23.13
CA LEU A 366 -3.98 9.39 22.04
C LEU A 366 -5.42 9.11 22.49
N LEU A 367 -5.64 8.06 23.27
CA LEU A 367 -6.97 7.72 23.78
C LEU A 367 -7.52 8.81 24.70
N ARG A 368 -6.68 9.34 25.59
CA ARG A 368 -7.04 10.49 26.44
C ARG A 368 -7.44 11.71 25.61
N GLU A 369 -6.68 12.06 24.57
CA GLU A 369 -7.01 13.18 23.69
C GLU A 369 -8.31 12.93 22.91
N LEU A 370 -8.54 11.70 22.44
CA LEU A 370 -9.79 11.34 21.76
C LEU A 370 -11.00 11.43 22.69
N GLU A 371 -10.86 11.06 23.96
CA GLU A 371 -11.89 11.23 24.98
C GLU A 371 -12.19 12.71 25.25
N LEU A 372 -11.17 13.54 25.43
CA LEU A 372 -11.32 14.99 25.57
C LEU A 372 -11.99 15.63 24.34
N LEU A 373 -11.65 15.16 23.13
CA LEU A 373 -12.29 15.62 21.90
C LEU A 373 -13.74 15.16 21.77
N ARG A 374 -14.07 13.95 22.23
CA ARG A 374 -15.46 13.45 22.27
C ARG A 374 -16.28 14.28 23.25
N ASP A 375 -15.73 14.56 24.43
CA ASP A 375 -16.43 15.28 25.48
C ASP A 375 -16.59 16.77 25.12
N SER A 376 -15.57 17.39 24.51
CA SER A 376 -15.68 18.76 23.98
C SER A 376 -16.64 18.86 22.78
N LYS A 377 -16.70 17.84 21.91
CA LYS A 377 -17.75 17.77 20.88
C LYS A 377 -19.14 17.66 21.49
N SER A 378 -19.33 16.86 22.54
CA SER A 378 -20.61 16.75 23.26
C SER A 378 -21.04 18.08 23.90
N GLN A 379 -20.10 18.83 24.48
CA GLN A 379 -20.36 20.16 25.03
C GLN A 379 -20.62 21.22 23.95
N SER A 380 -20.04 21.08 22.76
CA SER A 380 -20.34 22.00 21.65
C SER A 380 -21.70 21.69 21.02
N THR A 381 -22.08 20.41 20.86
CA THR A 381 -23.41 20.03 20.36
C THR A 381 -24.54 20.50 21.28
N ASP A 382 -24.30 20.60 22.59
CA ASP A 382 -25.29 21.15 23.54
C ASP A 382 -25.44 22.68 23.45
N ARG A 383 -24.46 23.41 22.90
CA ARG A 383 -24.57 24.87 22.65
C ARG A 383 -25.21 25.22 21.31
N TRP A 384 -25.09 24.37 20.30
CA TRP A 384 -25.74 24.58 19.00
C TRP A 384 -27.22 24.18 18.97
N GLY A 385 -27.72 23.52 20.02
CA GLY A 385 -29.12 23.08 20.13
C GLY A 385 -30.10 24.07 20.79
N GLN A 386 -29.65 25.23 21.28
CA GLN A 386 -30.52 26.17 22.01
C GLN A 386 -30.72 27.56 21.39
N GLU A 387 -30.08 27.92 20.27
CA GLU A 387 -30.23 29.27 19.69
C GLU A 387 -31.07 29.35 18.39
N HIS A 388 -31.71 28.27 17.95
CA HIS A 388 -32.63 28.31 16.80
C HIS A 388 -33.96 27.60 17.07
N CYS A 389 -34.73 28.14 18.01
CA CYS A 389 -36.18 27.96 18.10
C CYS A 389 -36.84 29.25 18.58
N VAL A 390 -36.94 30.24 17.70
CA VAL A 390 -38.10 31.15 17.51
C VAL A 390 -38.15 31.54 16.04
#